data_AF-A0A9D7QHW6-F1
#
_entry.id   AF-A0A9D7QHW6-F1
#
_cell.length_a   1.000
_cell.length_b   1.000
_cell.length_c   1.000
_cell.angle_alpha   90.00
_cell.angle_beta   90.00
_cell.angle_gamma   90.00
#
_symmetry.space_group_name_H-M   'P 1'
#
loop_
_entity.id
_entity.type
_entity.pdbx_description
1 polymer ?
#
loop_
_entity_poly.entity_id
_entity_poly.type
_entity_poly.pdbx_seq_one_letter_code
_entity_poly.pdbx_strand_id
1 'polypeptide(L)' 'MVPMLPTQVLASAIHALPRAALIIGNSAYPDSPLTNPVNDANAIAGELKRLGFSVDLQINAGHATMNEAVHLISART' A
#
# COMPACT_ATOMS: atom_id res chain seq x y z
N MET A 1 -3.81 3.99 -46.04
CA MET A 1 -3.04 2.89 -45.42
C MET A 1 -2.73 3.33 -44.00
N VAL A 2 -3.53 2.93 -43.00
CA VAL A 2 -3.34 3.36 -41.61
C VAL A 2 -2.37 2.36 -40.95
N PRO A 3 -1.25 2.79 -40.35
CA PRO A 3 -0.36 1.87 -39.66
C PRO A 3 -1.06 1.36 -38.39
N MET A 4 -1.28 0.06 -38.34
CA MET A 4 -1.71 -0.64 -37.12
C MET A 4 -0.57 -0.54 -36.11
N LEU A 5 -0.70 0.36 -35.13
CA LEU A 5 0.21 0.37 -33.99
C LEU A 5 0.01 -0.93 -33.21
N PRO A 6 1.08 -1.67 -32.85
CA PRO A 6 0.96 -2.90 -32.09
C PRO A 6 0.38 -2.58 -30.71
N THR A 7 -0.69 -3.30 -30.35
CA THR A 7 -1.45 -3.21 -29.09
C THR A 7 -0.58 -3.39 -27.83
N GLN A 8 0.68 -3.80 -27.99
CA GLN A 8 1.63 -4.08 -26.92
C GLN A 8 2.21 -2.82 -26.23
N VAL A 9 2.19 -1.64 -26.87
CA VAL A 9 2.81 -0.42 -26.30
C VAL A 9 2.04 0.14 -25.09
N LEU A 10 0.73 -0.14 -24.97
CA LEU A 10 -0.10 0.32 -23.85
C LEU A 10 0.17 -0.44 -22.53
N ALA A 11 0.50 -1.74 -22.61
CA ALA A 11 0.67 -2.57 -21.41
C ALA A 11 1.91 -2.17 -20.58
N SER A 12 2.95 -1.66 -21.23
CA SER A 12 4.15 -1.13 -20.58
C SER A 12 3.91 0.16 -19.78
N ALA A 13 2.96 1.00 -20.21
CA ALA A 13 2.71 2.30 -19.58
C ALA A 13 2.01 2.17 -18.21
N ILE A 14 1.17 1.15 -18.00
CA ILE A 14 0.46 0.94 -16.73
C ILE A 14 1.40 0.35 -15.65
N HIS A 15 2.39 -0.44 -16.05
CA HIS A 15 3.43 -0.96 -15.13
C HIS A 15 4.44 0.12 -14.69
N ALA A 16 4.47 1.27 -15.35
CA ALA A 16 5.36 2.38 -15.03
C ALA A 16 4.78 3.37 -13.99
N LEU A 17 3.49 3.22 -13.62
CA LEU A 17 2.88 4.06 -12.60
C LEU A 17 3.44 3.72 -11.21
N PRO A 18 3.75 4.71 -10.36
CA PRO A 18 4.21 4.47 -8.99
C PRO A 18 3.20 3.60 -8.24
N ARG A 19 3.67 2.50 -7.66
CA ARG A 19 2.84 1.61 -6.85
C ARG A 19 3.07 1.96 -5.38
N ALA A 20 2.14 2.66 -4.77
CA ALA A 20 2.20 2.99 -3.34
C ALA A 20 1.17 2.17 -2.56
N ALA A 21 1.50 1.80 -1.31
CA ALA A 21 0.55 1.13 -0.43
C ALA A 21 0.71 1.62 1.02
N LEU A 22 -0.41 1.81 1.71
CA LEU A 22 -0.47 2.06 3.15
C LEU A 22 -1.10 0.84 3.83
N ILE A 23 -0.41 0.29 4.82
CA ILE A 23 -0.87 -0.85 5.62
C ILE A 23 -0.92 -0.40 7.08
N ILE A 24 -2.06 -0.62 7.74
CA ILE A 24 -2.26 -0.27 9.15
C ILE A 24 -2.62 -1.55 9.92
N GLY A 25 -1.84 -1.90 10.94
CA GLY A 25 -2.06 -3.05 11.80
C GLY A 25 -2.13 -2.67 13.28
N ASN A 26 -3.34 -2.60 13.84
CA ASN A 26 -3.55 -2.21 15.23
C ASN A 26 -3.97 -3.41 16.08
N SER A 27 -3.17 -3.71 17.10
CA SER A 27 -3.40 -4.78 18.08
C SER A 27 -3.52 -4.26 19.51
N ALA A 28 -2.82 -3.17 19.85
CA ALA A 28 -2.71 -2.66 21.22
C ALA A 28 -3.89 -1.76 21.63
N TYR A 29 -5.12 -2.23 21.46
CA TYR A 29 -6.30 -1.54 21.96
C TYR A 29 -6.40 -1.69 23.48
N PRO A 30 -6.57 -0.60 24.25
CA PRO A 30 -6.55 -0.65 25.73
C PRO A 30 -7.57 -1.60 26.33
N ASP A 31 -8.79 -1.63 25.79
CA ASP A 31 -9.91 -2.39 26.36
C ASP A 31 -9.95 -3.86 25.87
N SER A 32 -9.47 -4.12 24.66
CA SER A 32 -9.54 -5.45 24.04
C SER A 32 -8.43 -5.62 22.98
N PRO A 33 -7.23 -6.04 23.38
CA PRO A 33 -6.13 -6.25 22.46
C PRO A 33 -6.45 -7.32 21.41
N LEU A 34 -6.03 -7.09 20.16
CA LEU A 34 -6.22 -8.03 19.06
C LEU A 34 -4.93 -8.81 18.80
N THR A 35 -5.03 -10.13 18.68
CA THR A 35 -3.85 -11.01 18.63
C THR A 35 -3.00 -10.88 17.35
N ASN A 36 -3.62 -10.61 16.20
CA ASN A 36 -2.98 -10.84 14.90
C ASN A 36 -2.78 -9.62 13.96
N PRO A 37 -3.45 -8.46 14.10
CA PRO A 37 -3.31 -7.37 13.13
C PRO A 37 -1.88 -6.90 12.85
N VAL A 38 -1.00 -6.88 13.86
CA VAL A 38 0.42 -6.56 13.63
C VAL A 38 1.11 -7.59 12.73
N ASN A 39 0.87 -8.88 12.97
CA ASN A 39 1.50 -9.95 12.19
C ASN A 39 1.01 -9.92 10.74
N ASP A 40 -0.30 -9.79 10.54
CA ASP A 40 -0.92 -9.71 9.21
C ASP A 40 -0.42 -8.50 8.44
N ALA A 41 -0.34 -7.34 9.09
CA ALA A 41 0.18 -6.12 8.50
C ALA A 41 1.65 -6.26 8.06
N ASN A 42 2.50 -6.90 8.87
CA ASN A 42 3.88 -7.19 8.51
C ASN A 42 3.98 -8.15 7.31
N ALA A 43 3.18 -9.22 7.29
CA ALA A 43 3.18 -10.19 6.21
C ALA A 43 2.75 -9.55 4.87
N ILE A 44 1.66 -8.78 4.88
CA ILE A 44 1.15 -8.07 3.69
C ILE A 44 2.16 -7.02 3.22
N ALA A 45 2.74 -6.24 4.15
CA ALA A 45 3.75 -5.25 3.81
C ALA A 45 4.99 -5.88 3.16
N GLY A 46 5.44 -7.02 3.65
CA GLY A 46 6.55 -7.78 3.07
C GLY A 46 6.27 -8.20 1.63
N GLU A 47 5.08 -8.75 1.38
CA GLU A 47 4.70 -9.21 0.05
C GLU A 47 4.51 -8.05 -0.94
N LEU A 48 3.89 -6.95 -0.51
CA LEU A 48 3.73 -5.76 -1.36
C LEU A 48 5.08 -5.11 -1.72
N LYS A 49 6.03 -5.06 -0.76
CA LYS A 49 7.41 -4.63 -1.06
C LYS A 49 8.05 -5.53 -2.11
N ARG A 50 7.89 -6.86 -2.02
CA ARG A 50 8.39 -7.84 -2.98
C ARG A 50 7.79 -7.65 -4.38
N LEU A 51 6.55 -7.20 -4.46
CA LEU A 51 5.84 -6.87 -5.70
C LEU A 51 6.16 -5.46 -6.25
N GLY A 52 7.09 -4.73 -5.61
CA GLY A 52 7.57 -3.42 -6.08
C GLY A 52 6.73 -2.24 -5.59
N PHE A 53 5.91 -2.40 -4.55
CA PHE A 53 5.22 -1.26 -3.94
C PHE A 53 6.15 -0.49 -2.99
N SER A 54 6.05 0.84 -3.02
CA SER A 54 6.49 1.70 -1.92
C SER A 54 5.49 1.60 -0.78
N VAL A 55 5.82 0.79 0.22
CA VAL A 55 4.96 0.49 1.36
C VAL A 55 5.24 1.41 2.55
N ASP A 56 4.19 2.06 3.05
CA ASP A 56 4.12 2.67 4.37
C ASP A 56 3.38 1.72 5.33
N LEU A 57 4.03 1.33 6.44
CA LEU A 57 3.49 0.39 7.42
C LEU A 57 3.37 1.09 8.77
N GLN A 58 2.14 1.15 9.28
CA GLN A 58 1.79 1.76 10.55
C GLN A 58 1.28 0.68 11.51
N ILE A 59 1.91 0.57 12.69
CA ILE A 59 1.57 -0.44 13.69
C ILE A 59 1.10 0.25 14.97
N ASN A 60 -0.04 -0.18 15.50
CA ASN A 60 -0.67 0.40 16.70
C ASN A 60 -0.79 1.94 16.61
N ALA A 61 -1.16 2.43 15.43
CA ALA A 61 -1.28 3.84 15.14
C ALA A 61 -2.57 4.42 15.74
N GLY A 62 -2.42 5.57 16.41
CA GLY A 62 -3.55 6.37 16.87
C GLY A 62 -4.26 7.09 15.72
N HIS A 63 -5.46 7.62 16.00
CA HIS A 63 -6.32 8.26 15.00
C HIS A 63 -5.62 9.38 14.21
N ALA A 64 -4.85 10.24 14.88
CA ALA A 64 -4.09 11.32 14.23
C ALA A 64 -3.06 10.78 13.23
N THR A 65 -2.29 9.76 13.64
CA THR A 65 -1.29 9.10 12.79
C THR A 65 -1.94 8.42 11.58
N MET A 66 -3.07 7.75 11.77
CA MET A 66 -3.79 7.12 10.66
C MET A 66 -4.32 8.15 9.66
N ASN A 67 -4.89 9.27 10.12
CA ASN A 67 -5.36 10.33 9.23
C ASN A 67 -4.22 10.97 8.43
N GLU A 68 -3.09 11.22 9.07
CA GLU A 68 -1.90 11.72 8.38
C GLU A 68 -1.41 10.72 7.33
N ALA A 69 -1.33 9.43 7.69
CA ALA A 69 -0.90 8.39 6.76
C ALA A 69 -1.83 8.30 5.53
N VAL A 70 -3.14 8.39 5.74
CA VAL A 70 -4.14 8.45 4.65
C VAL A 70 -3.93 9.68 3.76
N HIS A 71 -3.65 10.84 4.34
CA HIS A 71 -3.36 12.05 3.57
C HIS A 71 -2.08 11.89 2.72
N LEU A 72 -1.01 11.35 3.32
CA LEU A 72 0.28 11.17 2.67
C LEU A 72 0.22 10.13 1.54
N ILE A 73 -0.55 9.06 1.66
CA ILE A 73 -0.64 8.04 0.61
C ILE A 73 -1.43 8.55 -0.60
N SER A 74 -2.48 9.36 -0.39
CA SER A 74 -3.23 9.98 -1.49
C SER A 74 -2.39 10.91 -2.35
N ALA A 75 -1.29 11.47 -1.83
CA ALA A 75 -0.35 12.28 -2.60
C ALA A 75 0.64 11.46 -3.44
N ARG A 76 0.70 10.13 -3.28
CA ARG A 76 1.67 9.23 -3.94
C ARG A 76 1.08 8.40 -5.09
N THR A 77 -0.23 8.42 -5.24
CA THR A 77 -1.02 7.71 -6.27
C THR A 77 -1.65 8.70 -7.23
#